data_AF-A0A7J4F612-F1
#
_entry.id   AF-A0A7J4F612-F1
#
_cell.length_a   1.000
_cell.length_b   1.000
_cell.length_c   1.000
_cell.angle_alpha   90.00
_cell.angle_beta   90.00
_cell.angle_gamma   90.00
#
_symmetry.space_group_name_H-M   'P 1'
#
loop_
_entity.id
_entity.type
_entity.pdbx_description
1 polymer ?
#
loop_
_entity_poly.entity_id
_entity_poly.type
_entity_poly.pdbx_seq_one_letter_code
_entity_poly.pdbx_strand_id
1 'polypeptide(L)'
;MEEGVRINLISRERLGSMESDEKVGFILSEVMDGKVLVLEEGLSPVEEAELMQRTMQSIDHDTFIGIEIQGYYNPDDIRRSILRRIFHRRTPPRMTVIGPAAHLRTIYKDGEVIQALILTEKPYIAGERPFETPASQPTEA
;
A
#
# COMPACT_ATOMS: atom_id res chain seq x y z
N MET A 1 -12.76 8.90 -19.69
CA MET A 1 -12.20 8.76 -18.32
C MET A 1 -10.70 8.60 -18.52
N GLU A 2 -9.86 9.31 -17.77
CA GLU A 2 -8.41 9.16 -17.91
C GLU A 2 -7.98 7.78 -17.42
N GLU A 3 -7.34 7.00 -18.29
CA GLU A 3 -6.62 5.79 -17.91
C GLU A 3 -5.37 6.20 -17.13
N GLY A 4 -5.34 5.87 -15.84
CA GLY A 4 -4.17 6.17 -15.02
C GLY A 4 -4.41 5.85 -13.55
N VAL A 5 -3.30 5.78 -12.81
CA VAL A 5 -3.34 5.64 -11.36
C VAL A 5 -3.02 6.99 -10.73
N ARG A 6 -3.86 7.39 -9.79
CA ARG A 6 -3.64 8.61 -9.02
C ARG A 6 -2.71 8.31 -7.87
N ILE A 7 -1.66 9.12 -7.75
CA ILE A 7 -0.69 9.03 -6.66
C ILE A 7 -0.74 10.35 -5.89
N ASN A 8 -1.10 10.28 -4.61
CA ASN A 8 -1.15 11.44 -3.73
C ASN A 8 0.04 11.41 -2.77
N LEU A 9 0.84 12.48 -2.78
CA LEU A 9 1.93 12.67 -1.82
C LEU A 9 1.37 13.50 -0.66
N ILE A 10 1.34 12.91 0.53
CA ILE A 10 0.75 13.51 1.73
C ILE A 10 1.86 13.96 2.67
N SER A 11 1.91 15.26 2.96
CA SER A 11 2.93 15.82 3.85
C SER A 11 2.69 15.43 5.31
N ARG A 12 3.75 15.51 6.11
CA ARG A 12 3.67 15.31 7.57
C ARG A 12 2.65 16.22 8.22
N GLU A 13 2.60 17.50 7.84
CA GLU A 13 1.74 18.50 8.44
C GLU A 13 0.26 18.18 8.21
N ARG A 14 -0.09 17.66 7.02
CA ARG A 14 -1.48 17.31 6.69
C ARG A 14 -2.00 16.15 7.53
N LEU A 15 -1.18 15.12 7.73
CA LEU A 15 -1.55 13.99 8.60
C LEU A 15 -1.44 14.37 10.08
N GLY A 16 -0.42 15.15 10.44
CA GLY A 16 -0.19 15.61 11.80
C GLY A 16 -1.26 16.56 12.33
N SER A 17 -2.06 17.17 11.46
CA SER A 17 -3.23 17.97 11.84
C SER A 17 -4.49 17.14 12.09
N MET A 18 -4.47 15.83 11.80
CA MET A 18 -5.62 14.93 11.99
C MET A 18 -5.48 14.16 13.30
N GLU A 19 -6.60 13.94 13.97
CA GLU A 19 -6.68 12.93 15.04
C GLU A 19 -6.51 11.52 14.46
N SER A 20 -6.09 10.56 15.29
CA SER A 20 -5.79 9.18 14.83
C SER A 20 -6.92 8.55 14.01
N ASP A 21 -8.16 8.68 14.48
CA ASP A 21 -9.35 8.13 13.82
C ASP A 21 -9.59 8.76 12.43
N GLU A 22 -9.52 10.09 12.36
CA GLU A 22 -9.67 10.86 11.12
C GLU A 22 -8.59 10.49 10.12
N LYS A 23 -7.35 10.34 10.60
CA LYS A 23 -6.20 9.97 9.78
C LYS A 23 -6.37 8.59 9.14
N VAL A 24 -6.79 7.60 9.93
CA VAL A 24 -7.06 6.24 9.45
C VAL A 24 -8.23 6.26 8.46
N GLY A 25 -9.31 6.99 8.78
CA GLY A 25 -10.48 7.14 7.91
C GLY A 25 -10.12 7.76 6.55
N PHE A 26 -9.34 8.84 6.56
CA PHE A 26 -8.84 9.50 5.35
C PHE A 26 -8.03 8.55 4.46
N ILE A 27 -7.07 7.82 5.04
CA ILE A 27 -6.24 6.88 4.28
C ILE A 27 -7.11 5.78 3.67
N LEU A 28 -8.00 5.19 4.46
CA LEU A 28 -8.87 4.12 3.99
C LEU A 28 -9.78 4.60 2.85
N SER A 29 -10.40 5.79 2.99
CA SER A 29 -11.26 6.32 1.93
C SER A 29 -10.50 6.60 0.63
N GLU A 30 -9.31 7.18 0.71
CA GLU A 30 -8.52 7.47 -0.49
C GLU A 30 -8.08 6.19 -1.21
N VAL A 31 -7.70 5.16 -0.45
CA VAL A 31 -7.30 3.87 -1.01
C VAL A 31 -8.49 3.11 -1.59
N MET A 32 -9.67 3.18 -0.97
CA MET A 32 -10.91 2.63 -1.54
C MET A 32 -11.31 3.35 -2.84
N ASP A 33 -10.99 4.63 -2.99
CA ASP A 33 -11.14 5.38 -4.25
C ASP A 33 -10.11 5.00 -5.34
N GLY A 34 -9.28 3.99 -5.09
CA GLY A 34 -8.27 3.50 -6.03
C GLY A 34 -6.97 4.32 -6.06
N LYS A 35 -6.75 5.20 -5.09
CA LYS A 35 -5.56 6.07 -5.04
C LYS A 35 -4.40 5.35 -4.34
N VAL A 36 -3.19 5.59 -4.83
CA VAL A 36 -1.94 5.25 -4.13
C VAL A 36 -1.51 6.48 -3.33
N LEU A 37 -1.16 6.28 -2.06
CA LEU A 37 -0.69 7.31 -1.15
C LEU A 37 0.79 7.14 -0.86
N VAL A 38 1.54 8.23 -0.84
CA VAL A 38 2.90 8.31 -0.32
C VAL A 38 2.90 9.29 0.84
N LEU A 39 3.08 8.78 2.05
CA LEU A 39 3.05 9.55 3.29
C LEU A 39 4.48 9.93 3.69
N GLU A 40 4.73 11.21 3.96
CA GLU A 40 6.02 11.71 4.48
C GLU A 40 6.26 11.38 5.96
N GLU A 41 5.20 10.99 6.67
CA GLU A 41 5.29 10.32 7.95
C GLU A 41 4.23 9.22 7.96
N GLY A 42 4.67 8.00 8.27
CA GLY A 42 3.79 6.84 8.30
C GLY A 42 2.88 6.84 9.51
N LEU A 43 2.16 5.73 9.68
CA LEU A 43 1.30 5.52 10.82
C LEU A 43 2.09 5.03 12.03
N SER A 44 1.66 5.43 13.22
CA SER A 44 2.07 4.79 14.45
C SER A 44 1.58 3.34 14.47
N PRO A 45 2.16 2.46 15.31
CA PRO A 45 1.72 1.06 15.40
C PRO A 45 0.24 0.88 15.74
N VAL A 46 -0.34 1.83 16.48
CA VAL A 46 -1.76 1.81 16.88
C VAL A 46 -2.64 2.18 15.68
N GLU A 47 -2.31 3.25 14.98
CA GLU A 47 -3.02 3.69 13.77
C GLU A 47 -2.90 2.66 12.64
N GLU A 48 -1.74 2.04 12.48
CA GLU A 48 -1.52 0.98 11.48
C GLU A 48 -2.39 -0.26 11.79
N ALA A 49 -2.44 -0.69 13.06
CA ALA A 49 -3.30 -1.80 13.47
C ALA A 49 -4.79 -1.48 13.26
N GLU A 50 -5.20 -0.26 13.54
CA GLU A 50 -6.57 0.21 13.31
C GLU A 50 -6.91 0.23 11.81
N LEU A 51 -6.00 0.71 10.96
CA LEU A 51 -6.15 0.67 9.51
C LEU A 51 -6.34 -0.77 9.01
N MET A 52 -5.54 -1.73 9.51
CA MET A 52 -5.71 -3.15 9.14
C MET A 52 -7.07 -3.68 9.56
N GLN A 53 -7.52 -3.36 10.78
CA GLN A 53 -8.82 -3.79 11.28
C GLN A 53 -9.97 -3.22 10.44
N ARG A 54 -9.97 -1.92 10.14
CA ARG A 54 -11.01 -1.30 9.30
C ARG A 54 -10.96 -1.84 7.88
N THR A 55 -9.76 -2.06 7.34
CA THR A 55 -9.60 -2.71 6.02
C THR A 55 -10.33 -4.04 5.98
N MET A 56 -10.09 -4.93 6.96
CA MET A 56 -10.78 -6.24 7.01
C MET A 56 -12.30 -6.12 7.05
N GLN A 57 -12.83 -5.09 7.72
CA GLN A 57 -14.28 -4.83 7.80
C GLN A 57 -14.84 -4.23 6.50
N SER A 58 -14.00 -3.56 5.71
CA SER A 58 -14.36 -2.90 4.46
C SER A 58 -14.12 -3.77 3.22
N ILE A 59 -13.53 -4.97 3.36
CA ILE A 59 -13.28 -5.85 2.22
C ILE A 59 -14.59 -6.25 1.56
N ASP A 60 -14.64 -6.04 0.25
CA ASP A 60 -15.63 -6.53 -0.68
C ASP A 60 -14.87 -7.16 -1.84
N HIS A 61 -15.06 -8.46 -2.07
CA HIS A 61 -14.27 -9.24 -3.03
C HIS A 61 -14.39 -8.72 -4.47
N ASP A 62 -15.44 -7.96 -4.79
CA ASP A 62 -15.67 -7.42 -6.12
C ASP A 62 -15.11 -6.00 -6.29
N THR A 63 -15.06 -5.21 -5.21
CA THR A 63 -14.74 -3.77 -5.30
C THR A 63 -13.50 -3.34 -4.50
N PHE A 64 -13.18 -4.03 -3.42
CA PHE A 64 -12.05 -3.70 -2.54
C PHE A 64 -11.50 -4.92 -1.82
N ILE A 65 -10.43 -5.50 -2.36
CA ILE A 65 -9.83 -6.73 -1.81
C ILE A 65 -8.86 -6.48 -0.64
N GLY A 66 -8.56 -5.22 -0.33
CA GLY A 66 -7.68 -4.81 0.76
C GLY A 66 -6.61 -3.79 0.34
N ILE A 67 -5.63 -3.59 1.22
CA ILE A 67 -4.54 -2.63 1.05
C ILE A 67 -3.17 -3.31 1.01
N GLU A 68 -2.23 -2.67 0.34
CA GLU A 68 -0.80 -2.92 0.51
C GLU A 68 -0.14 -1.71 1.18
N ILE A 69 0.69 -1.95 2.19
CA ILE A 69 1.41 -0.92 2.95
C ILE A 69 2.90 -1.28 3.07
N GLN A 70 3.79 -0.33 2.79
CA GLN A 70 5.23 -0.47 3.02
C GLN A 70 5.87 0.86 3.41
N GLY A 71 6.69 0.88 4.47
CA GLY A 71 7.42 2.09 4.87
C GLY A 71 8.86 1.88 5.33
N TYR A 72 9.61 2.98 5.42
CA TYR A 72 10.98 3.05 5.90
C TYR A 72 11.05 3.39 7.38
N TYR A 73 11.72 2.55 8.14
CA TYR A 73 12.03 2.84 9.54
C TYR A 73 13.42 3.45 9.63
N ASN A 74 13.63 4.36 10.59
CA ASN A 74 14.93 4.97 10.78
C ASN A 74 15.94 3.89 11.21
N PRO A 75 17.12 3.76 10.56
CA PRO A 75 18.13 2.77 10.96
C PRO A 75 18.58 2.93 12.42
N ASP A 76 18.58 4.17 12.92
CA ASP A 76 18.88 4.46 14.30
C ASP A 76 17.81 3.96 15.28
N ASP A 77 16.54 3.87 14.86
CA ASP A 77 15.46 3.28 15.66
C ASP A 77 15.63 1.76 15.76
N ILE A 78 16.29 1.13 14.78
CA ILE A 78 16.69 -0.29 14.78
C ILE A 78 17.90 -0.51 15.71
N ARG A 79 18.91 0.38 15.69
CA ARG A 79 20.09 0.30 16.57
C ARG A 79 19.77 0.59 18.03
N ARG A 80 18.86 1.54 18.30
CA ARG A 80 18.33 1.84 19.64
C ARG A 80 17.24 0.86 20.11
N SER A 81 16.83 -0.08 19.25
CA SER A 81 15.73 -1.03 19.46
C SER A 81 15.99 -2.05 20.57
N ILE A 82 17.26 -2.42 20.85
CA ILE A 82 17.56 -3.45 21.86
C ILE A 82 17.25 -2.94 23.28
N LEU A 83 17.54 -1.67 23.57
CA LEU A 83 17.26 -1.07 24.88
C LEU A 83 15.81 -0.57 25.01
N ARG A 84 15.18 -0.18 23.89
CA ARG A 84 13.77 0.24 23.84
C ARG A 84 12.77 -0.91 23.77
N ARG A 85 13.18 -2.16 23.55
CA ARG A 85 12.25 -3.31 23.43
C ARG A 85 11.39 -3.55 24.69
N ILE A 86 11.78 -2.99 25.84
CA ILE A 86 11.00 -2.98 27.08
C ILE A 86 9.95 -1.86 27.11
N PHE A 87 10.12 -0.79 26.33
CA PHE A 87 9.15 0.28 26.15
C PHE A 87 8.55 0.24 24.73
N HIS A 88 7.30 -0.21 24.64
CA HIS A 88 6.46 -0.48 23.46
C HIS A 88 6.27 0.65 22.41
N ARG A 89 7.17 1.62 22.30
CA ARG A 89 7.05 2.77 21.40
C ARG A 89 7.96 2.61 20.19
N ARG A 90 7.49 1.86 19.18
CA ARG A 90 8.04 1.97 17.83
C ARG A 90 7.61 3.32 17.26
N THR A 91 8.55 4.05 16.69
CA THR A 91 8.32 5.31 15.98
C THR A 91 7.66 5.05 14.63
N PRO A 92 6.80 5.96 14.13
CA PRO A 92 6.26 5.86 12.78
C PRO A 92 7.36 5.82 11.72
N PRO A 93 7.13 5.15 10.57
CA PRO A 93 8.03 5.21 9.42
C PRO A 93 8.25 6.65 8.95
N ARG A 94 9.45 6.96 8.43
CA ARG A 94 9.76 8.27 7.84
C ARG A 94 9.18 8.48 6.44
N MET A 95 8.72 7.41 5.80
CA MET A 95 7.98 7.46 4.55
C MET A 95 7.24 6.14 4.37
N THR A 96 6.00 6.19 3.90
CA THR A 96 5.15 5.01 3.70
C THR A 96 4.41 5.10 2.38
N VAL A 97 4.39 4.02 1.61
CA VAL A 97 3.52 3.83 0.45
C VAL A 97 2.32 2.97 0.86
N ILE A 98 1.11 3.40 0.53
CA ILE A 98 -0.14 2.68 0.80
C ILE A 98 -1.00 2.69 -0.47
N GLY A 99 -1.64 1.58 -0.83
CA GLY A 99 -2.56 1.56 -1.97
C GLY A 99 -3.45 0.33 -2.03
N PRO A 100 -4.33 0.23 -3.03
CA PRO A 100 -5.23 -0.91 -3.18
C PRO A 100 -4.42 -2.16 -3.54
N ALA A 101 -4.64 -3.27 -2.85
CA ALA A 101 -3.87 -4.49 -3.08
C ALA A 101 -4.05 -5.08 -4.51
N ALA A 102 -5.15 -4.73 -5.19
CA ALA A 102 -5.37 -5.12 -6.58
C ALA A 102 -4.45 -4.39 -7.58
N HIS A 103 -4.03 -3.17 -7.24
CA HIS A 103 -3.34 -2.26 -8.16
C HIS A 103 -1.92 -1.90 -7.73
N LEU A 104 -1.54 -2.14 -6.48
CA LEU A 104 -0.23 -1.83 -5.95
C LEU A 104 0.46 -3.12 -5.53
N ARG A 105 1.70 -3.33 -5.99
CA ARG A 105 2.55 -4.44 -5.56
C ARG A 105 3.99 -3.99 -5.31
N THR A 106 4.52 -4.21 -4.12
CA THR A 106 5.92 -3.97 -3.79
C THR A 106 6.79 -5.07 -4.40
N ILE A 107 7.77 -4.67 -5.19
CA ILE A 107 8.74 -5.57 -5.82
C ILE A 107 10.01 -5.67 -5.00
N TYR A 108 10.44 -4.56 -4.38
CA TYR A 108 11.68 -4.51 -3.64
C TYR A 108 11.58 -3.55 -2.46
N LYS A 109 12.28 -3.88 -1.38
CA LYS A 109 12.42 -3.03 -0.20
C LYS A 109 13.74 -3.31 0.52
N ASP A 110 14.47 -2.25 0.82
CA ASP A 110 15.56 -2.25 1.79
C ASP A 110 15.45 -1.02 2.73
N GLY A 111 16.56 -0.62 3.37
CA GLY A 111 16.60 0.54 4.27
C GLY A 111 16.53 1.89 3.56
N GLU A 112 16.70 1.94 2.24
CA GLU A 112 16.87 3.17 1.45
C GLU A 112 15.98 3.22 0.19
N VAL A 113 15.52 2.08 -0.34
CA VAL A 113 14.67 1.93 -1.53
C VAL A 113 13.40 1.11 -1.22
N ILE A 114 12.23 1.61 -1.64
CA ILE A 114 10.96 0.91 -1.80
C ILE A 114 10.62 1.02 -3.27
N GLN A 115 10.55 -0.11 -3.96
CA GLN A 115 10.11 -0.19 -5.34
C GLN A 115 8.73 -0.81 -5.38
N ALA A 116 7.74 -0.02 -5.81
CA ALA A 116 6.38 -0.49 -6.03
C ALA A 116 6.05 -0.47 -7.54
N LEU A 117 5.33 -1.50 -7.97
CA LEU A 117 4.72 -1.61 -9.29
C LEU A 117 3.25 -1.27 -9.17
N ILE A 118 2.79 -0.44 -10.09
CA ILE A 118 1.40 -0.08 -10.24
C ILE A 118 0.82 -0.86 -11.41
N LEU A 119 -0.20 -1.65 -11.15
CA LEU A 119 -0.94 -2.44 -12.14
C LEU A 119 -2.13 -1.61 -12.60
N THR A 120 -2.15 -1.27 -13.89
CA THR A 120 -3.35 -0.79 -14.58
C THR A 120 -3.96 -1.99 -15.29
N GLU A 121 -5.26 -2.22 -15.15
CA GLU A 121 -5.94 -3.13 -16.09
C GLU A 121 -5.67 -2.62 -17.51
N LYS A 122 -5.28 -3.51 -18.42
CA LYS A 122 -5.30 -3.15 -19.84
C LYS A 122 -6.77 -2.86 -20.18
N PRO A 123 -7.11 -1.76 -20.88
CA PRO A 123 -8.44 -1.65 -21.44
C PRO A 123 -8.72 -2.91 -22.26
N TYR A 124 -9.90 -3.51 -22.05
CA TYR A 124 -10.43 -4.47 -22.99
C TYR A 124 -10.64 -3.74 -24.32
N ILE A 125 -9.66 -3.83 -25.22
CA ILE A 125 -9.82 -3.41 -26.61
C ILE A 125 -10.58 -4.52 -27.31
N ALA A 126 -11.87 -4.31 -27.52
CA ALA A 126 -12.71 -5.21 -28.31
C ALA A 126 -12.04 -5.48 -29.67
N GLY A 127 -11.47 -6.67 -29.85
CA GLY A 127 -10.75 -7.08 -31.06
C GLY A 127 -9.35 -7.64 -30.82
N GLU A 128 -8.72 -7.37 -29.67
CA GLU A 128 -7.50 -8.06 -29.27
C GLU A 128 -7.87 -9.39 -28.63
N ARG A 129 -7.53 -10.51 -29.27
CA ARG A 129 -7.70 -11.83 -28.64
C ARG A 129 -6.84 -11.86 -27.37
N PRO A 130 -7.38 -12.31 -26.22
CA PRO A 130 -6.55 -12.63 -25.08
C PRO A 130 -5.44 -13.58 -25.54
N PHE A 131 -4.22 -13.41 -25.04
CA PHE A 131 -3.11 -14.32 -25.28
C PHE A 131 -3.62 -15.76 -25.17
N GLU A 132 -3.67 -16.47 -26.29
CA GLU A 132 -3.87 -17.91 -26.29
C GLU A 132 -2.72 -18.46 -25.45
N THR A 133 -3.04 -19.08 -24.31
CA THR A 133 -2.10 -19.93 -23.60
C THR A 133 -1.52 -20.88 -24.66
N PRO A 134 -0.18 -20.97 -24.84
CA PRO A 134 0.37 -21.90 -25.81
C PRO A 134 -0.22 -23.26 -25.50
N ALA A 135 -1.00 -23.80 -26.44
CA ALA A 135 -1.53 -25.14 -26.30
C ALA A 135 -0.33 -26.05 -26.02
N SER A 136 -0.36 -26.74 -24.88
CA SER A 136 0.63 -27.75 -24.53
C SER A 136 0.77 -28.65 -25.74
N GLN A 137 1.91 -28.56 -26.44
CA GLN A 137 2.20 -29.44 -27.56
C GLN A 137 2.10 -30.87 -27.02
N PRO A 138 1.33 -31.77 -27.65
CA PRO A 138 1.34 -33.17 -27.24
C PRO A 138 2.77 -33.67 -27.40
N THR A 139 3.30 -34.25 -26.33
CA THR A 139 4.58 -34.96 -26.34
C THR A 139 4.47 -36.08 -27.36
N GLU A 140 5.16 -35.94 -28.50
CA GLU A 140 5.34 -37.05 -29.43
C GLU A 140 6.12 -38.16 -28.70
N ALA A 141 5.53 -39.35 -28.67
CA ALA A 141 6.16 -40.62 -28.30
C ALA A 141 5.96 -41.60 -29.44
#